data_AF-A0A9D7HTT2-F1
#
_entry.id   AF-A0A9D7HTT2-F1
#
_cell.length_a   1.000
_cell.length_b   1.000
_cell.length_c   1.000
_cell.angle_alpha   90.00
_cell.angle_beta   90.00
_cell.angle_gamma   90.00
#
_symmetry.space_group_name_H-M   'P 1'
#
loop_
_entity.id
_entity.type
_entity.pdbx_description
1 polymer ?
#
loop_
_entity_poly.entity_id
_entity_poly.type
_entity_poly.pdbx_seq_one_letter_code
_entity_poly.pdbx_strand_id
1 'polypeptide(L)'
;MVSGTVEDVRPHVAAGQLYIVPLRVGGGTRIKIYEAMAMKKCVVATSVGAEGLPLVAGEHIVLADTAQDFADRIKELLRDDVKRNKIAESGYRLVTENYGWSRAATILHDALQATESTN
;
A
#
# COMPACT_ATOMS: atom_id res chain seq x y z
N MET A 1 -17.81 -4.75 13.11
CA MET A 1 -18.50 -5.54 12.05
C MET A 1 -17.48 -6.51 11.48
N VAL A 2 -17.86 -7.78 11.25
CA VAL A 2 -17.06 -8.74 10.48
C VAL A 2 -17.85 -8.99 9.20
N SER A 3 -17.31 -8.64 8.04
CA SER A 3 -18.05 -8.64 6.77
C SER A 3 -18.14 -10.03 6.10
N GLY A 4 -17.28 -10.97 6.46
CA GLY A 4 -17.12 -12.22 5.71
C GLY A 4 -16.59 -11.98 4.30
N THR A 5 -16.90 -12.88 3.36
CA THR A 5 -16.63 -12.70 1.93
C THR A 5 -17.56 -11.64 1.34
N VAL A 6 -17.00 -10.73 0.57
CA VAL A 6 -17.73 -9.64 -0.10
C VAL A 6 -17.43 -9.67 -1.59
N GLU A 7 -18.39 -9.26 -2.41
CA GLU A 7 -18.23 -9.18 -3.86
C GLU A 7 -17.20 -8.11 -4.26
N ASP A 8 -17.15 -7.01 -3.51
CA ASP A 8 -16.23 -5.90 -3.75
C ASP A 8 -15.72 -5.34 -2.43
N VAL A 9 -14.41 -5.32 -2.25
CA VAL A 9 -13.76 -4.80 -1.03
C VAL A 9 -13.74 -3.26 -0.99
N ARG A 10 -13.87 -2.58 -2.14
CA ARG A 10 -13.66 -1.13 -2.26
C ARG A 10 -14.59 -0.31 -1.36
N PRO A 11 -15.90 -0.58 -1.26
CA PRO A 11 -16.77 0.19 -0.35
C PRO A 11 -16.35 0.02 1.12
N HIS A 12 -15.90 -1.17 1.51
CA HIS A 12 -15.47 -1.47 2.87
C HIS A 12 -14.16 -0.78 3.23
N VAL A 13 -13.19 -0.79 2.31
CA VAL A 13 -11.93 -0.07 2.48
C VAL A 13 -12.19 1.45 2.47
N ALA A 14 -13.03 1.94 1.57
CA ALA A 14 -13.37 3.36 1.47
C ALA A 14 -13.97 3.91 2.78
N ALA A 15 -14.80 3.12 3.48
CA ALA A 15 -15.40 3.50 4.75
C ALA A 15 -14.39 3.62 5.92
N GLY A 16 -13.23 2.96 5.83
CA GLY A 16 -12.18 3.02 6.86
C GLY A 16 -11.29 4.26 6.75
N GLN A 17 -10.81 4.79 7.87
CA GLN A 17 -9.85 5.91 7.88
C GLN A 17 -8.39 5.47 7.68
N LEU A 18 -8.07 4.23 8.05
CA LEU A 18 -6.75 3.61 8.00
C LEU A 18 -6.87 2.18 7.45
N TYR A 19 -5.80 1.66 6.87
CA TYR A 19 -5.71 0.27 6.45
C TYR A 19 -4.60 -0.44 7.22
N ILE A 20 -4.91 -1.54 7.91
CA ILE A 20 -4.00 -2.18 8.86
C ILE A 20 -3.54 -3.53 8.31
N VAL A 21 -2.23 -3.76 8.27
CA VAL A 21 -1.60 -5.00 7.75
C VAL A 21 -0.68 -5.61 8.81
N PRO A 22 -1.23 -6.34 9.80
CA PRO A 22 -0.48 -6.82 10.95
C PRO A 22 0.15 -8.21 10.71
N LEU A 23 0.80 -8.41 9.56
CA LEU A 23 1.35 -9.72 9.18
C LEU A 23 2.61 -10.06 10.00
N ARG A 24 2.65 -11.23 10.63
CA ARG A 24 3.83 -11.69 11.39
C ARG A 24 4.69 -12.71 10.62
N VAL A 25 4.15 -13.24 9.54
CA VAL A 25 4.81 -14.19 8.66
C VAL A 25 4.58 -13.72 7.22
N GLY A 26 5.67 -13.68 6.46
CA GLY A 26 5.65 -13.28 5.06
C GLY A 26 5.20 -14.41 4.15
N GLY A 27 4.49 -14.06 3.08
CA GLY A 27 4.11 -15.00 2.01
C GLY A 27 3.35 -14.28 0.90
N GLY A 28 3.60 -14.66 -0.35
CA GLY A 28 2.94 -14.11 -1.54
C GLY A 28 3.21 -12.62 -1.83
N THR A 29 2.60 -12.12 -2.90
CA THR A 29 2.76 -10.73 -3.34
C THR A 29 2.02 -9.78 -2.40
N ARG A 30 2.66 -8.66 -2.00
CA ARG A 30 2.11 -7.68 -1.04
C ARG A 30 1.08 -6.72 -1.67
N ILE A 31 0.23 -7.24 -2.55
CA ILE A 31 -0.71 -6.47 -3.39
C ILE A 31 -1.64 -5.59 -2.55
N LYS A 32 -2.14 -6.11 -1.42
CA LYS A 32 -3.04 -5.39 -0.50
C LYS A 32 -2.53 -4.03 -0.01
N ILE A 33 -1.21 -3.85 0.11
CA ILE A 33 -0.64 -2.55 0.48
C ILE A 33 -0.80 -1.56 -0.67
N TYR A 34 -0.49 -1.98 -1.90
CA TYR A 34 -0.67 -1.15 -3.09
C TYR A 34 -2.14 -0.89 -3.42
N GLU A 35 -3.03 -1.86 -3.23
CA GLU A 35 -4.48 -1.64 -3.37
C GLU A 35 -4.99 -0.59 -2.40
N ALA A 36 -4.60 -0.68 -1.12
CA ALA A 36 -4.97 0.31 -0.11
C ALA A 36 -4.40 1.70 -0.43
N MET A 37 -3.15 1.78 -0.91
CA MET A 37 -2.53 3.03 -1.36
C MET A 37 -3.24 3.63 -2.59
N ALA A 38 -3.58 2.82 -3.58
CA ALA A 38 -4.37 3.23 -4.75
C ALA A 38 -5.75 3.79 -4.34
N MET A 39 -6.29 3.30 -3.22
CA MET A 39 -7.52 3.80 -2.60
C MET A 39 -7.31 4.99 -1.65
N LYS A 40 -6.13 5.64 -1.69
CA LYS A 40 -5.74 6.77 -0.83
C LYS A 40 -5.91 6.48 0.66
N LYS A 41 -5.54 5.27 1.09
CA LYS A 41 -5.52 4.91 2.52
C LYS A 41 -4.12 5.01 3.09
N CYS A 42 -4.02 5.62 4.26
CA CYS A 42 -2.81 5.55 5.07
C CYS A 42 -2.70 4.13 5.63
N VAL A 43 -1.63 3.43 5.24
CA VAL A 43 -1.38 2.04 5.62
C VAL A 43 -0.51 2.01 6.87
N VAL A 44 -0.92 1.23 7.87
CA VAL A 44 -0.07 0.85 9.01
C VAL A 44 0.22 -0.64 8.88
N ALA A 45 1.49 -1.02 8.80
CA ALA A 45 1.89 -2.42 8.58
C ALA A 45 3.05 -2.82 9.46
N THR A 46 3.24 -4.13 9.64
CA THR A 46 4.50 -4.67 10.14
C THR A 46 5.60 -4.50 9.11
N SER A 47 6.84 -4.51 9.59
CA SER A 47 8.03 -4.57 8.75
C SER A 47 8.00 -5.79 7.81
N VAL A 48 7.53 -6.95 8.31
CA VAL A 48 7.32 -8.18 7.52
C VAL A 48 6.23 -8.00 6.44
N GLY A 49 5.17 -7.26 6.76
CA GLY A 49 4.09 -6.97 5.83
C GLY A 49 4.55 -6.09 4.66
N ALA A 50 5.43 -5.12 4.93
CA ALA A 50 5.98 -4.18 3.96
C ALA A 50 7.25 -4.67 3.24
N GLU A 51 7.83 -5.79 3.70
CA GLU A 51 9.07 -6.36 3.17
C GLU A 51 9.04 -6.51 1.63
N GLY A 52 10.15 -6.10 0.99
CA GLY A 52 10.33 -6.19 -0.46
C GLY A 52 9.60 -5.10 -1.26
N LEU A 53 8.82 -4.24 -0.61
CA LEU A 53 8.25 -3.05 -1.24
C LEU A 53 9.21 -1.87 -1.07
N PRO A 54 9.51 -1.09 -2.13
CA PRO A 54 10.35 0.10 -2.05
C PRO A 54 9.56 1.28 -1.45
N LEU A 55 9.17 1.13 -0.19
CA LEU A 55 8.42 2.12 0.58
C LEU A 55 9.32 2.79 1.60
N VAL A 56 9.01 4.05 1.92
CA VAL A 56 9.73 4.85 2.90
C VAL A 56 8.82 5.02 4.11
N ALA A 57 9.29 4.56 5.28
CA ALA A 57 8.55 4.65 6.52
C ALA A 57 8.35 6.12 6.92
N GLY A 58 7.12 6.49 7.30
CA GLY A 58 6.72 7.85 7.62
C GLY A 58 6.37 8.72 6.40
N GLU A 59 6.67 8.27 5.19
CA GLU A 59 6.32 8.96 3.95
C GLU A 59 5.21 8.22 3.19
N HIS A 60 5.45 6.96 2.82
CA HIS A 60 4.50 6.14 2.07
C HIS A 60 3.64 5.27 2.98
N ILE A 61 4.21 4.83 4.11
CA ILE A 61 3.62 3.84 5.01
C ILE A 61 4.04 4.11 6.46
N VAL A 62 3.26 3.67 7.43
CA VAL A 62 3.65 3.67 8.85
C VAL A 62 3.98 2.25 9.28
N LEU A 63 5.16 2.04 9.87
CA LEU A 63 5.56 0.73 10.39
C LEU A 63 5.23 0.58 11.88
N ALA A 64 4.74 -0.60 12.24
CA ALA A 64 4.43 -1.00 13.61
C ALA A 64 4.58 -2.52 13.72
N ASP A 65 5.41 -3.02 14.64
CA ASP A 65 5.72 -4.45 14.73
C ASP A 65 5.08 -5.14 15.94
N THR A 66 4.73 -4.38 16.98
CA THR A 66 4.00 -4.88 18.15
C THR A 66 2.57 -4.37 18.21
N ALA A 67 1.71 -5.05 18.97
CA ALA A 67 0.34 -4.60 19.18
C ALA A 67 0.27 -3.20 19.82
N GLN A 68 1.23 -2.89 20.70
CA GLN A 68 1.34 -1.58 21.33
C GLN A 68 1.73 -0.51 20.30
N ASP A 69 2.69 -0.80 19.42
CA ASP A 69 3.08 0.12 18.34
C ASP A 69 1.88 0.42 17.43
N PHE A 70 1.12 -0.61 17.03
CA PHE A 70 -0.08 -0.41 16.23
C PHE A 70 -1.07 0.50 16.93
N ALA A 71 -1.36 0.23 18.21
CA ALA A 71 -2.30 1.04 18.98
C ALA A 71 -1.86 2.50 19.04
N ASP A 72 -0.58 2.76 19.30
CA ASP A 72 -0.04 4.10 19.41
C ASP A 72 -0.05 4.85 18.08
N ARG A 73 0.38 4.21 16.99
CA ARG A 73 0.34 4.80 15.64
C ARG A 73 -1.08 5.04 15.13
N ILE A 74 -2.00 4.14 15.41
CA ILE A 74 -3.41 4.31 15.03
C ILE A 74 -4.00 5.51 15.79
N LYS A 75 -3.80 5.60 17.11
CA LYS A 75 -4.28 6.74 17.91
C LYS A 75 -3.71 8.07 17.41
N GLU A 76 -2.43 8.09 17.07
CA GLU A 76 -1.75 9.25 16.50
C GLU A 76 -2.42 9.68 15.17
N LEU A 77 -2.55 8.77 14.21
CA LEU A 77 -3.10 9.05 12.89
C LEU A 77 -4.61 9.34 12.87
N LEU A 78 -5.35 8.86 13.88
CA LEU A 78 -6.76 9.22 14.06
C LEU A 78 -6.93 10.66 14.58
N ARG A 79 -5.92 11.19 15.29
CA ARG A 79 -5.93 12.56 15.84
C ARG A 79 -5.30 13.59 14.89
N ASP A 80 -4.41 13.18 14.01
CA ASP A 80 -3.71 14.03 13.04
C ASP A 80 -4.10 13.63 11.61
N ASP A 81 -5.18 14.23 11.12
CA ASP A 81 -5.69 13.99 9.77
C ASP A 81 -4.78 14.56 8.69
N VAL A 82 -4.10 15.68 8.95
CA VAL A 82 -3.12 16.28 8.04
C VAL A 82 -1.98 15.29 7.77
N LYS A 83 -1.37 14.73 8.83
CA LYS A 83 -0.31 13.73 8.70
C LYS A 83 -0.81 12.48 8.00
N ARG A 84 -1.97 11.95 8.40
CA ARG A 84 -2.57 10.76 7.79
C ARG A 84 -2.80 10.95 6.29
N ASN A 85 -3.39 12.07 5.89
CA ASN A 85 -3.70 12.38 4.49
C ASN A 85 -2.43 12.61 3.67
N LYS A 86 -1.40 13.24 4.25
CA LYS A 86 -0.09 13.41 3.59
C LYS A 86 0.55 12.06 3.24
N ILE A 87 0.55 11.12 4.18
CA ILE A 87 1.10 9.77 3.96
C ILE A 87 0.27 9.02 2.91
N ALA A 88 -1.06 9.05 3.04
CA ALA A 88 -1.97 8.40 2.11
C ALA A 88 -1.78 8.91 0.66
N GLU A 89 -1.64 10.23 0.48
CA GLU A 89 -1.42 10.81 -0.84
C GLU A 89 -0.04 10.47 -1.41
N SER A 90 0.99 10.38 -0.56
CA SER A 90 2.32 9.94 -1.01
C SER A 90 2.31 8.49 -1.50
N GLY A 91 1.67 7.59 -0.74
CA GLY A 91 1.49 6.19 -1.17
C GLY A 91 0.68 6.08 -2.46
N TYR A 92 -0.40 6.87 -2.60
CA TYR A 92 -1.19 6.94 -3.82
C TYR A 92 -0.35 7.31 -5.05
N ARG A 93 0.41 8.41 -4.97
CA ARG A 93 1.30 8.84 -6.08
C ARG A 93 2.28 7.76 -6.47
N LEU A 94 2.97 7.16 -5.48
CA LEU A 94 3.93 6.08 -5.71
C LEU A 94 3.30 4.93 -6.50
N VAL A 95 2.08 4.51 -6.13
CA VAL A 95 1.37 3.44 -6.84
C VAL A 95 0.96 3.85 -8.26
N THR A 96 0.37 5.04 -8.42
CA THR A 96 -0.11 5.47 -9.74
C THR A 96 1.00 5.75 -10.73
N GLU A 97 2.17 6.17 -10.27
CA GLU A 97 3.31 6.51 -11.14
C GLU A 97 4.14 5.27 -11.52
N ASN A 98 4.20 4.25 -10.65
CA ASN A 98 5.17 3.15 -10.79
C ASN A 98 4.54 1.76 -10.92
N TYR A 99 3.32 1.56 -10.44
CA TYR A 99 2.72 0.23 -10.27
C TYR A 99 1.34 0.09 -10.93
N GLY A 100 0.99 1.00 -11.84
CA GLY A 100 -0.21 0.91 -12.67
C GLY A 100 -0.04 0.03 -13.92
N TRP A 101 -1.15 -0.42 -14.49
CA TRP A 101 -1.18 -1.24 -15.71
C TRP A 101 -0.44 -0.60 -16.89
N SER A 102 -0.59 0.72 -17.06
CA SER A 102 0.09 1.46 -18.12
C SER A 102 1.62 1.32 -18.01
N ARG A 103 2.17 1.39 -16.79
CA ARG A 103 3.61 1.25 -16.56
C ARG A 103 4.09 -0.16 -16.88
N ALA A 104 3.34 -1.18 -16.45
CA ALA A 104 3.66 -2.57 -16.78
C ALA A 104 3.63 -2.82 -18.30
N ALA A 105 2.63 -2.29 -19.00
CA ALA A 105 2.50 -2.39 -20.44
C ALA A 105 3.66 -1.70 -21.17
N THR A 106 4.06 -0.49 -20.75
CA THR A 106 5.20 0.23 -21.33
C THR A 106 6.51 -0.56 -21.15
N ILE A 107 6.80 -1.07 -19.95
CA ILE A 107 8.02 -1.86 -19.70
C ILE A 107 8.07 -3.08 -20.61
N LEU A 108 6.95 -3.79 -20.76
CA LEU A 108 6.88 -4.96 -21.64
C LEU A 108 7.08 -4.58 -23.11
N HIS A 109 6.44 -3.50 -23.56
CA HIS A 109 6.59 -3.01 -24.93
C HIS A 109 8.05 -2.66 -25.25
N ASP A 110 8.70 -1.88 -24.38
CA ASP A 110 10.09 -1.45 -24.56
C ASP A 110 11.03 -2.65 -24.58
N ALA A 111 10.80 -3.64 -23.71
CA ALA A 111 11.60 -4.87 -23.66
C ALA A 111 11.48 -5.69 -24.96
N LEU A 112 10.29 -5.73 -25.58
CA LEU A 112 10.09 -6.40 -26.86
C LEU A 112 10.82 -5.66 -27.99
N GLN A 113 10.71 -4.33 -28.06
CA GLN A 113 11.38 -3.55 -29.11
C GLN A 113 12.92 -3.59 -29.01
N ALA A 114 13.46 -3.64 -27.79
CA ALA A 114 14.91 -3.77 -27.58
C ALA A 114 15.49 -5.05 -28.21
N THR A 115 14.70 -6.12 -28.29
CA THR A 115 15.14 -7.38 -28.92
C THR A 115 15.17 -7.33 -30.45
N GLU A 116 14.41 -6.43 -31.07
CA GLU A 116 14.38 -6.25 -32.53
C GLU A 116 15.56 -5.41 -33.05
N SER A 117 16.17 -4.58 -32.20
CA SER A 117 17.27 -3.67 -32.58
C SER A 117 18.67 -4.28 -32.43
N THR A 118 18.77 -5.56 -32.06
CA THR A 118 20.05 -6.28 -31.88
C THR A 118 20.37 -7.25 -33.03
N ASN A 119 19.73 -7.07 -34.20
CA ASN A 119 19.98 -7.89 -35.40
C ASN A 119 20.32 -7.02 -36.62
#